data_AF-A0A1Z8JPJ1-F1
#
_entry.id   AF-A0A1Z8JPJ1-F1
#
_cell.length_a   1.000
_cell.length_b   1.000
_cell.length_c   1.000
_cell.angle_alpha   90.00
_cell.angle_beta   90.00
_cell.angle_gamma   90.00
#
_symmetry.space_group_name_H-M   'P 1'
#
loop_
_entity.id
_entity.type
_entity.pdbx_description
1 polymer ?
#
loop_
_entity_poly.entity_id
_entity_poly.type
_entity_poly.pdbx_seq_one_letter_code
_entity_poly.pdbx_strand_id
1 'polypeptide(L)'
;MVELDWDNVPADLCPVCKTDKYLSPEIQFKINPECYHKICDACVDRIFALGPHPCPYPNCEKVLRRNKFKAQVFDDLLVEKECDIRRRVLSVYNKKEDDFQTSVMYDQYLEEIEEIVYNLLHRVDIERTEERLKQYSIENKQSIELNNAQREQEYEKFIKIQKLERQHKSERRKLTSEIAEEEKKLKDLEKQQILDQLQNAASDKDPQLILEQIRANMLEKTNRLRDQLQKLNEKFDALKDAVRNNLNPDENMNKNKSKIPFTPFNGDRLVNLPFKVSEYKDPFHESIVSDIPE
;
A
#
# COMPACT_ATOMS: atom_id res chain seq x y z
N MET A 1 52.82 -13.38 15.38
CA MET A 1 51.75 -12.52 14.87
C MET A 1 51.00 -13.40 13.89
N VAL A 2 49.83 -13.93 14.26
CA VAL A 2 49.10 -14.88 13.40
C VAL A 2 48.51 -14.06 12.27
N GLU A 3 49.08 -14.18 11.08
CA GLU A 3 48.49 -13.70 9.84
C GLU A 3 47.19 -14.49 9.65
N LEU A 4 46.06 -13.83 9.91
CA LEU A 4 44.75 -14.39 9.63
C LEU A 4 44.55 -14.28 8.11
N ASP A 5 44.45 -15.43 7.45
CA ASP A 5 44.04 -15.51 6.05
C ASP A 5 42.64 -14.90 5.90
N TRP A 6 42.56 -13.70 5.35
CA TRP A 6 41.30 -12.96 5.17
C TRP A 6 40.34 -13.61 4.16
N ASP A 7 40.80 -14.67 3.48
CA ASP A 7 40.00 -15.47 2.54
C ASP A 7 39.15 -16.56 3.25
N ASN A 8 39.39 -16.82 4.55
CA ASN A 8 38.66 -17.79 5.38
C ASN A 8 38.04 -17.15 6.63
N VAL A 9 37.68 -15.86 6.57
CA VAL A 9 36.95 -15.22 7.67
C VAL A 9 35.52 -15.77 7.68
N PRO A 10 35.04 -16.33 8.82
CA PRO A 10 33.65 -16.75 8.95
C PRO A 10 32.73 -15.59 8.54
N ALA A 11 31.76 -15.87 7.67
CA ALA A 11 30.89 -14.88 7.03
C ALA A 11 30.03 -14.03 7.99
N ASP A 12 30.15 -14.27 9.30
CA ASP A 12 29.34 -13.70 10.39
C ASP A 12 30.18 -12.93 11.43
N LEU A 13 31.44 -12.62 11.13
CA LEU A 13 32.33 -11.86 12.01
C LEU A 13 32.39 -10.38 11.61
N CYS A 14 32.21 -9.48 12.58
CA CYS A 14 32.46 -8.06 12.36
C CYS A 14 33.96 -7.72 12.42
N PRO A 15 34.53 -6.99 11.45
CA PRO A 15 35.98 -6.68 11.43
C PRO A 15 36.46 -5.79 12.60
N VAL A 16 35.55 -5.02 13.21
CA VAL A 16 35.89 -4.01 14.23
C VAL A 16 35.79 -4.58 15.64
N CYS A 17 34.68 -5.23 15.97
CA CYS A 17 34.46 -5.78 17.30
C CYS A 17 34.78 -7.27 17.41
N LYS A 18 35.01 -7.96 16.27
CA LYS A 18 35.26 -9.40 16.21
C LYS A 18 34.23 -10.23 17.00
N THR A 19 32.99 -9.73 17.10
CA THR A 19 31.88 -10.46 17.71
C THR A 19 31.14 -11.21 16.63
N ASP A 20 30.86 -12.49 16.89
CA ASP A 20 30.10 -13.36 16.00
C ASP A 20 28.60 -13.29 16.27
N LYS A 21 27.80 -13.49 15.22
CA LYS A 21 26.34 -13.67 15.31
C LYS A 21 25.92 -14.77 16.29
N TYR A 22 26.74 -15.82 16.40
CA TYR A 22 26.50 -16.96 17.29
C TYR A 22 26.45 -16.56 18.77
N LEU A 23 27.24 -15.58 19.20
CA LEU A 23 27.34 -15.19 20.61
C LEU A 23 26.24 -14.22 21.03
N SER A 24 25.63 -13.52 20.06
CA SER A 24 24.59 -12.51 20.32
C SER A 24 23.64 -12.44 19.13
N PRO A 25 22.56 -13.24 19.13
CA PRO A 25 21.62 -13.35 18.00
C PRO A 25 20.81 -12.07 17.75
N GLU A 26 20.83 -11.12 18.69
CA GLU A 26 20.18 -9.82 18.55
C GLU A 26 20.99 -8.83 17.68
N ILE A 27 22.27 -9.11 17.43
CA ILE A 27 23.12 -8.22 16.63
C ILE A 27 22.75 -8.37 15.16
N GLN A 28 22.26 -7.28 14.58
CA GLN A 28 22.00 -7.20 13.14
C GLN A 28 23.23 -6.69 12.40
N PHE A 29 23.55 -7.34 11.29
CA PHE A 29 24.58 -6.89 10.36
C PHE A 29 23.95 -5.99 9.31
N LYS A 30 24.62 -4.86 9.05
CA LYS A 30 24.27 -3.93 8.00
C LYS A 30 25.32 -3.97 6.89
N ILE A 31 24.86 -3.76 5.67
CA ILE A 31 25.66 -3.76 4.45
C ILE A 31 25.46 -2.42 3.74
N ASN A 32 26.51 -1.95 3.07
CA ASN A 32 26.43 -0.78 2.20
C ASN A 32 26.43 -1.21 0.72
N PRO A 33 25.53 -0.69 -0.13
CA PRO A 33 25.43 -1.06 -1.55
C PRO A 33 26.67 -0.70 -2.39
N GLU A 34 27.60 0.13 -1.88
CA GLU A 34 28.83 0.47 -2.61
C GLU A 34 29.94 -0.57 -2.39
N CYS A 35 30.01 -1.18 -1.21
CA CYS A 35 31.14 -2.03 -0.80
C CYS A 35 30.76 -3.49 -0.60
N TYR A 36 29.51 -3.75 -0.20
CA TYR A 36 29.01 -5.07 0.18
C TYR A 36 29.85 -5.77 1.25
N HIS A 37 30.32 -5.02 2.25
CA HIS A 37 30.98 -5.56 3.45
C HIS A 37 30.00 -5.55 4.63
N LYS A 38 30.01 -6.62 5.43
CA LYS A 38 29.16 -6.79 6.62
C LYS A 38 29.78 -6.08 7.82
N ILE A 39 29.00 -5.24 8.50
CA ILE A 39 29.43 -4.52 9.71
C ILE A 39 28.31 -4.60 10.76
N CYS A 40 28.66 -4.78 12.03
CA CYS A 40 27.71 -4.80 13.15
C CYS A 40 27.02 -3.44 13.33
N ASP A 41 25.74 -3.41 13.72
CA ASP A 41 25.01 -2.13 13.89
C ASP A 41 25.70 -1.16 14.85
N ALA A 42 26.14 -1.65 16.01
CA ALA A 42 26.86 -0.85 17.01
C ALA A 42 28.19 -0.26 16.47
N CYS A 43 28.83 -0.96 15.52
CA CYS A 43 30.08 -0.57 14.90
C CYS A 43 29.84 0.49 13.83
N VAL A 44 28.75 0.35 13.04
CA VAL A 44 28.30 1.36 12.09
C VAL A 44 28.00 2.65 12.82
N ASP A 45 27.24 2.58 13.91
CA ASP A 45 26.86 3.77 14.67
C ASP A 45 28.06 4.47 15.30
N ARG A 46 29.06 3.73 15.81
CA ARG A 46 30.27 4.34 16.39
C ARG A 46 31.18 4.99 15.34
N ILE A 47 31.43 4.29 14.23
CA ILE A 47 32.39 4.76 13.19
C ILE A 47 31.81 5.92 12.40
N PHE A 48 30.53 5.81 12.01
CA PHE A 48 29.88 6.81 11.15
C PHE A 48 29.19 7.94 11.93
N ALA A 49 29.23 7.94 13.27
CA ALA A 49 28.78 9.08 14.07
C ALA A 49 29.66 10.33 13.88
N LEU A 50 30.95 10.14 13.65
CA LEU A 50 31.93 11.23 13.48
C LEU A 50 31.88 11.86 12.08
N GLY A 51 31.16 11.26 11.14
CA GLY A 51 31.05 11.72 9.76
C GLY A 51 31.24 10.61 8.73
N PRO A 52 31.38 10.96 7.44
CA PRO A 52 31.69 9.99 6.40
C PRO A 52 33.10 9.45 6.59
N HIS A 53 33.22 8.13 6.73
CA HIS A 53 34.48 7.42 6.97
C HIS A 53 34.68 6.34 5.89
N PRO A 54 35.91 5.96 5.53
CA PRO A 54 36.14 4.77 4.72
C PRO A 54 35.68 3.49 5.43
N CYS A 55 35.30 2.48 4.64
CA CYS A 55 35.04 1.13 5.16
C CYS A 55 36.24 0.60 5.97
N PRO A 56 36.04 0.03 7.17
CA PRO A 56 37.12 -0.49 8.02
C PRO A 56 37.67 -1.86 7.55
N TYR A 57 37.50 -2.20 6.27
CA TYR A 57 37.95 -3.48 5.70
C TYR A 57 39.27 -3.26 4.95
N PRO A 58 40.29 -4.12 5.13
CA PRO A 58 41.65 -3.86 4.62
C PRO A 58 41.76 -3.73 3.09
N ASN A 59 40.78 -4.24 2.34
CA ASN A 59 40.76 -4.18 0.87
C ASN A 59 39.72 -3.18 0.32
N CYS A 60 39.31 -2.20 1.13
CA CYS A 60 38.22 -1.29 0.80
C CYS A 60 38.54 0.16 1.20
N GLU A 61 38.64 1.05 0.21
CA GLU A 61 38.92 2.48 0.43
C GLU A 61 37.71 3.38 0.17
N LYS A 62 36.54 2.79 -0.07
CA LYS A 62 35.33 3.53 -0.40
C LYS A 62 34.79 4.28 0.82
N VAL A 63 34.50 5.56 0.65
CA VAL A 63 33.92 6.43 1.67
C VAL A 63 32.42 6.18 1.79
N LEU A 64 31.96 5.80 2.99
CA LEU A 64 30.57 5.41 3.24
C LEU A 64 29.83 6.44 4.11
N ARG A 65 28.51 6.50 3.95
CA ARG A 65 27.59 7.35 4.74
C ARG A 65 26.64 6.49 5.58
N ARG A 66 26.31 6.94 6.80
CA ARG A 66 25.42 6.24 7.75
C ARG A 66 24.04 5.90 7.16
N ASN A 67 23.44 6.83 6.42
CA ASN A 67 22.07 6.65 5.89
C ASN A 67 21.96 5.61 4.77
N LYS A 68 23.08 5.23 4.14
CA LYS A 68 23.10 4.27 3.04
C LYS A 68 23.28 2.81 3.50
N PHE A 69 23.36 2.55 4.80
CA PHE A 69 23.44 1.18 5.32
C PHE A 69 22.05 0.54 5.33
N LYS A 70 21.97 -0.67 4.78
CA LYS A 70 20.76 -1.50 4.70
C LYS A 70 20.97 -2.77 5.53
N ALA A 71 19.93 -3.26 6.17
CA ALA A 71 19.98 -4.56 6.85
C ALA A 71 20.08 -5.69 5.82
N GLN A 72 20.97 -6.66 6.07
CA GLN A 72 21.11 -7.84 5.22
C GLN A 72 19.81 -8.67 5.28
N VAL A 73 19.26 -9.02 4.11
CA VAL A 73 18.08 -9.91 4.01
C VAL A 73 18.50 -11.34 3.65
N PHE A 74 19.55 -11.49 2.84
CA PHE A 74 20.05 -12.77 2.33
C PHE A 74 21.44 -13.02 2.87
N ASP A 75 21.80 -14.26 3.22
CA ASP A 75 23.12 -14.58 3.77
C ASP A 75 24.27 -14.39 2.75
N ASP A 76 23.96 -14.59 1.46
CA ASP A 76 24.89 -14.48 0.33
C ASP A 76 24.99 -13.05 -0.22
N LEU A 77 26.22 -12.51 -0.21
CA LEU A 77 26.51 -11.17 -0.70
C LEU A 77 26.34 -11.03 -2.23
N LEU A 78 26.56 -12.11 -2.99
CA LEU A 78 26.40 -12.10 -4.45
C LEU A 78 24.92 -11.94 -4.84
N VAL A 79 24.03 -12.67 -4.16
CA VAL A 79 22.58 -12.58 -4.38
C VAL A 79 22.06 -11.19 -4.01
N GLU A 80 22.58 -10.59 -2.94
CA GLU A 80 22.17 -9.23 -2.55
C GLU A 80 22.62 -8.17 -3.58
N LYS A 81 23.86 -8.28 -4.09
CA LYS A 81 24.36 -7.46 -5.21
C LYS A 81 23.48 -7.58 -6.43
N GLU A 82 23.16 -8.81 -6.83
CA GLU A 82 22.33 -9.09 -8.00
C GLU A 82 20.92 -8.50 -7.82
N CYS A 83 20.31 -8.67 -6.65
CA CYS A 83 19.00 -8.09 -6.34
C CYS A 83 18.99 -6.56 -6.35
N ASP A 84 20.04 -5.91 -5.85
CA ASP A 84 20.18 -4.44 -5.92
C ASP A 84 20.34 -3.94 -7.37
N ILE A 85 21.17 -4.62 -8.16
CA ILE A 85 21.34 -4.32 -9.60
C ILE A 85 20.04 -4.55 -10.36
N ARG A 86 19.38 -5.70 -10.18
CA ARG A 86 18.13 -6.04 -10.86
C ARG A 86 17.02 -5.05 -10.50
N ARG A 87 16.91 -4.63 -9.23
CA ARG A 87 15.97 -3.55 -8.83
C ARG A 87 16.24 -2.24 -9.56
N ARG A 88 17.51 -1.86 -9.70
CA ARG A 88 17.91 -0.65 -10.43
C ARG A 88 17.55 -0.75 -11.91
N VAL A 89 17.87 -1.86 -12.56
CA VAL A 89 17.57 -2.08 -13.99
C VAL A 89 16.06 -2.11 -14.22
N LEU A 90 15.28 -2.88 -13.46
CA LEU A 90 13.81 -2.97 -13.58
C LEU A 90 13.08 -1.67 -13.25
N SER A 91 13.71 -0.73 -12.52
CA SER A 91 13.14 0.60 -12.29
C SER A 91 13.13 1.45 -13.56
N VAL A 92 14.08 1.20 -14.46
CA VAL A 92 14.22 1.85 -15.77
C VAL A 92 13.51 1.03 -16.84
N TYR A 93 13.68 -0.28 -16.82
CA TYR A 93 13.03 -1.24 -17.72
C TYR A 93 11.71 -1.72 -17.11
N ASN A 94 10.65 -0.91 -17.25
CA ASN A 94 9.36 -1.17 -16.62
C ASN A 94 8.21 -1.46 -17.62
N LYS A 95 8.53 -2.00 -18.80
CA LYS A 95 7.53 -2.42 -19.79
C LYS A 95 6.92 -3.78 -19.40
N LYS A 96 5.61 -3.95 -19.63
CA LYS A 96 4.88 -5.19 -19.38
C LYS A 96 4.67 -5.96 -20.68
N GLU A 97 4.28 -7.24 -20.58
CA GLU A 97 3.92 -8.06 -21.75
C GLU A 97 2.84 -7.40 -22.63
N ASP A 98 1.88 -6.70 -22.00
CA ASP A 98 0.81 -5.95 -22.67
C ASP A 98 1.31 -4.82 -23.60
N ASP A 99 2.54 -4.34 -23.40
CA ASP A 99 3.14 -3.29 -24.22
C ASP A 99 3.73 -3.83 -25.55
N PHE A 100 3.81 -5.16 -25.70
CA PHE A 100 4.42 -5.83 -26.85
C PHE A 100 3.37 -6.49 -27.75
N GLN A 101 3.62 -6.47 -29.06
CA GLN A 101 2.73 -7.07 -30.05
C GLN A 101 2.84 -8.60 -30.11
N THR A 102 3.94 -9.17 -29.63
CA THR A 102 4.24 -10.60 -29.74
C THR A 102 5.04 -11.05 -28.52
N SER A 103 4.71 -12.21 -27.96
CA SER A 103 5.42 -12.81 -26.82
C SER A 103 6.92 -13.00 -27.08
N VAL A 104 7.33 -13.30 -28.32
CA VAL A 104 8.76 -13.40 -28.71
C VAL A 104 9.52 -12.10 -28.48
N MET A 105 8.90 -10.94 -28.74
CA MET A 105 9.53 -9.64 -28.51
C MET A 105 9.68 -9.33 -27.02
N TYR A 106 8.74 -9.84 -26.20
CA TYR A 106 8.81 -9.73 -24.75
C TYR A 106 9.93 -10.63 -24.19
N ASP A 107 10.08 -11.85 -24.69
CA ASP A 107 11.15 -12.76 -24.29
C ASP A 107 12.53 -12.17 -24.64
N GLN A 108 12.70 -11.62 -25.84
CA GLN A 108 13.92 -10.90 -26.24
C GLN A 108 14.22 -9.71 -25.32
N TYR A 109 13.18 -8.96 -24.93
CA TYR A 109 13.32 -7.86 -23.98
C TYR A 109 13.78 -8.33 -22.59
N LEU A 110 13.28 -9.47 -22.11
CA LEU A 110 13.73 -10.07 -20.86
C LEU A 110 15.18 -10.58 -20.95
N GLU A 111 15.57 -11.18 -22.07
CA GLU A 111 16.95 -11.59 -22.33
C GLU A 111 17.91 -10.39 -22.31
N GLU A 112 17.54 -9.26 -22.93
CA GLU A 112 18.33 -8.03 -22.88
C GLU A 112 18.52 -7.50 -21.45
N ILE A 113 17.47 -7.59 -20.61
CA ILE A 113 17.57 -7.18 -19.20
C ILE A 113 18.55 -8.07 -18.44
N GLU A 114 18.48 -9.38 -18.62
CA GLU A 114 19.39 -10.33 -17.95
C GLU A 114 20.83 -10.18 -18.46
N GLU A 115 21.05 -9.88 -19.75
CA GLU A 115 22.38 -9.55 -20.27
C GLU A 115 22.97 -8.31 -19.57
N ILE A 116 22.17 -7.25 -19.41
CA ILE A 116 22.60 -6.03 -18.71
C ILE A 116 22.91 -6.34 -17.23
N VAL A 117 22.04 -7.10 -16.55
CA VAL A 117 22.26 -7.48 -15.14
C VAL A 117 23.53 -8.32 -14.99
N TYR A 118 23.74 -9.30 -15.88
CA TYR A 118 24.91 -10.17 -15.88
C TYR A 118 26.21 -9.37 -16.08
N ASN A 119 26.23 -8.44 -17.04
CA ASN A 119 27.37 -7.59 -17.31
C ASN A 119 27.72 -6.69 -16.11
N LEU A 120 26.71 -6.09 -15.48
CA LEU A 120 26.89 -5.27 -14.27
C LEU A 120 27.36 -6.08 -13.06
N LEU A 121 26.89 -7.32 -12.91
CA LEU A 121 27.27 -8.21 -11.81
C LEU A 121 28.74 -8.65 -11.93
N HIS A 122 29.16 -9.05 -13.13
CA HIS A 122 30.52 -9.55 -13.41
C HIS A 122 31.52 -8.43 -13.76
N ARG A 123 31.08 -7.18 -13.82
CA ARG A 123 31.88 -6.00 -14.20
C ARG A 123 32.48 -6.10 -15.61
N VAL A 124 31.73 -6.71 -16.53
CA VAL A 124 32.07 -6.76 -17.95
C VAL A 124 31.42 -5.56 -18.63
N ASP A 125 32.19 -4.74 -19.34
CA ASP A 125 31.71 -3.60 -20.13
C ASP A 125 30.74 -2.64 -19.40
N ILE A 126 31.11 -2.20 -18.19
CA ILE A 126 30.29 -1.32 -17.34
C ILE A 126 29.93 -0.02 -18.07
N GLU A 127 30.89 0.60 -18.76
CA GLU A 127 30.67 1.90 -19.41
C GLU A 127 29.60 1.80 -20.51
N ARG A 128 29.71 0.79 -21.37
CA ARG A 128 28.77 0.55 -22.47
C ARG A 128 27.37 0.21 -21.96
N THR A 129 27.28 -0.60 -20.91
CA THR A 129 25.98 -0.97 -20.32
C THR A 129 25.32 0.20 -19.59
N GLU A 130 26.10 1.03 -18.90
CA GLU A 130 25.60 2.26 -18.29
C GLU A 130 25.14 3.30 -19.33
N GLU A 131 25.86 3.43 -20.45
CA GLU A 131 25.44 4.29 -21.55
C GLU A 131 24.13 3.82 -22.17
N ARG A 132 23.99 2.51 -22.44
CA ARG A 132 22.73 1.92 -22.94
C ARG A 132 21.58 2.18 -21.96
N LEU A 133 21.82 2.01 -20.66
CA LEU A 133 20.82 2.28 -19.61
C LEU A 133 20.42 3.77 -19.58
N LYS A 134 21.39 4.69 -19.73
CA LYS A 134 21.14 6.14 -19.77
C LYS A 134 20.34 6.54 -21.02
N GLN A 135 20.72 6.04 -22.18
CA GLN A 135 20.00 6.29 -23.44
C GLN A 135 18.55 5.82 -23.34
N TYR A 136 18.35 4.57 -22.90
CA TYR A 136 17.01 4.03 -22.70
C TYR A 136 16.19 4.84 -21.69
N SER A 137 16.80 5.29 -20.59
CA SER A 137 16.15 6.13 -19.58
C SER A 137 15.72 7.49 -20.14
N ILE A 138 16.45 8.06 -21.10
CA ILE A 138 16.11 9.35 -21.71
C ILE A 138 14.97 9.15 -22.71
N GLU A 139 15.07 8.16 -23.57
CA GLU A 139 14.08 7.86 -24.62
C GLU A 139 12.72 7.47 -24.02
N ASN A 140 12.72 6.66 -22.96
CA ASN A 140 11.51 6.11 -22.35
C ASN A 140 11.10 6.84 -21.07
N LYS A 141 11.62 8.03 -20.79
CA LYS A 141 11.34 8.74 -19.53
C LYS A 141 9.84 8.89 -19.25
N GLN A 142 9.07 9.28 -20.27
CA GLN A 142 7.63 9.51 -20.13
C GLN A 142 6.85 8.22 -19.87
N SER A 143 7.15 7.14 -20.59
CA SER A 143 6.52 5.83 -20.36
C SER A 143 6.90 5.26 -18.99
N ILE A 144 8.15 5.45 -18.57
CA ILE A 144 8.63 5.04 -17.25
C ILE A 144 7.85 5.75 -16.15
N GLU A 145 7.70 7.07 -16.23
CA GLU A 145 6.96 7.86 -15.25
C GLU A 145 5.48 7.43 -15.16
N LEU A 146 4.82 7.20 -16.29
CA LEU A 146 3.44 6.73 -16.32
C LEU A 146 3.28 5.34 -15.67
N ASN A 147 4.15 4.39 -16.04
CA ASN A 147 4.12 3.03 -15.49
C ASN A 147 4.44 3.01 -13.98
N ASN A 148 5.35 3.87 -13.54
CA ASN A 148 5.67 4.02 -12.11
C ASN A 148 4.48 4.64 -11.35
N ALA A 149 3.83 5.67 -11.89
CA ALA A 149 2.64 6.25 -11.27
C ALA A 149 1.48 5.23 -11.17
N GLN A 150 1.28 4.41 -12.20
CA GLN A 150 0.29 3.32 -12.16
C GLN A 150 0.63 2.29 -11.06
N ARG A 151 1.90 1.87 -10.97
CA ARG A 151 2.37 0.94 -9.93
C ARG A 151 2.18 1.52 -8.53
N GLU A 152 2.47 2.80 -8.33
CA GLU A 152 2.24 3.49 -7.06
C GLU A 152 0.76 3.52 -6.70
N GLN A 153 -0.14 3.83 -7.65
CA GLN A 153 -1.58 3.78 -7.44
C GLN A 153 -2.07 2.38 -7.07
N GLU A 154 -1.60 1.35 -7.77
CA GLU A 154 -1.90 -0.06 -7.45
C GLU A 154 -1.43 -0.45 -6.04
N TYR A 155 -0.21 -0.02 -5.68
CA TYR A 155 0.35 -0.26 -4.36
C TYR A 155 -0.44 0.45 -3.24
N GLU A 156 -0.84 1.70 -3.47
CA GLU A 156 -1.71 2.43 -2.54
C GLU A 156 -3.06 1.74 -2.35
N LYS A 157 -3.69 1.26 -3.44
CA LYS A 157 -4.93 0.48 -3.36
C LYS A 157 -4.72 -0.79 -2.54
N PHE A 158 -3.63 -1.50 -2.78
CA PHE A 158 -3.30 -2.71 -2.02
C PHE A 158 -3.16 -2.41 -0.52
N ILE A 159 -2.43 -1.36 -0.14
CA ILE A 159 -2.31 -0.93 1.26
C ILE A 159 -3.68 -0.57 1.85
N LYS A 160 -4.52 0.17 1.13
CA LYS A 160 -5.88 0.55 1.58
C LYS A 160 -6.71 -0.70 1.84
N ILE A 161 -6.73 -1.66 0.91
CA ILE A 161 -7.44 -2.94 1.06
C ILE A 161 -6.92 -3.71 2.28
N GLN A 162 -5.59 -3.80 2.46
CA GLN A 162 -5.00 -4.50 3.59
C GLN A 162 -5.38 -3.87 4.93
N LYS A 163 -5.44 -2.53 5.01
CA LYS A 163 -5.89 -1.81 6.22
C LYS A 163 -7.36 -2.08 6.52
N LEU A 164 -8.21 -2.03 5.49
CA LEU A 164 -9.64 -2.33 5.62
C LEU A 164 -9.87 -3.77 6.09
N GLU A 165 -9.13 -4.74 5.54
CA GLU A 165 -9.24 -6.14 5.94
C GLU A 165 -8.82 -6.35 7.40
N ARG A 166 -7.78 -5.66 7.87
CA ARG A 166 -7.36 -5.69 9.28
C ARG A 166 -8.44 -5.11 10.20
N GLN A 167 -9.06 -4.00 9.82
CA GLN A 167 -10.17 -3.38 10.58
C GLN A 167 -11.37 -4.32 10.64
N HIS A 168 -11.83 -4.81 9.48
CA HIS A 168 -12.93 -5.76 9.37
C HIS A 168 -12.70 -7.01 10.22
N LYS A 169 -11.49 -7.59 10.18
CA LYS A 169 -11.14 -8.76 10.99
C LYS A 169 -11.22 -8.47 12.49
N SER A 170 -10.84 -7.26 12.93
CA SER A 170 -10.94 -6.83 14.32
C SER A 170 -12.40 -6.66 14.76
N GLU A 171 -13.21 -5.96 13.96
CA GLU A 171 -14.64 -5.75 14.21
C GLU A 171 -15.42 -7.06 14.23
N ARG A 172 -15.15 -7.94 13.26
CA ARG A 172 -15.75 -9.27 13.20
C ARG A 172 -15.43 -10.07 14.47
N ARG A 173 -14.19 -10.02 14.95
CA ARG A 173 -13.78 -10.72 16.20
C ARG A 173 -14.54 -10.20 17.41
N LYS A 174 -14.68 -8.89 17.55
CA LYS A 174 -15.44 -8.26 18.66
C LYS A 174 -16.89 -8.73 18.64
N LEU A 175 -17.55 -8.60 17.49
CA LEU A 175 -18.94 -9.00 17.34
C LEU A 175 -19.14 -10.50 17.55
N THR A 176 -18.23 -11.36 17.07
CA THR A 176 -18.33 -12.80 17.36
C THR A 176 -18.19 -13.11 18.85
N SER A 177 -17.38 -12.34 19.58
CA SER A 177 -17.26 -12.49 21.03
C SER A 177 -18.54 -12.07 21.74
N GLU A 178 -19.09 -10.92 21.38
CA GLU A 178 -20.36 -10.40 21.92
C GLU A 178 -21.53 -11.35 21.64
N ILE A 179 -21.62 -11.86 20.40
CA ILE A 179 -22.63 -12.86 20.01
C ILE A 179 -22.49 -14.13 20.85
N ALA A 180 -21.26 -14.62 21.07
CA ALA A 180 -21.04 -15.82 21.87
C ALA A 180 -21.41 -15.63 23.36
N GLU A 181 -21.23 -14.43 23.92
CA GLU A 181 -21.67 -14.10 25.27
C GLU A 181 -23.20 -14.02 25.38
N GLU A 182 -23.85 -13.35 24.43
CA GLU A 182 -25.31 -13.25 24.37
C GLU A 182 -25.96 -14.63 24.13
N GLU A 183 -25.37 -15.49 23.29
CA GLU A 183 -25.84 -16.87 23.11
C GLU A 183 -25.77 -17.69 24.40
N LYS A 184 -24.72 -17.51 25.22
CA LYS A 184 -24.64 -18.19 26.53
C LYS A 184 -25.76 -17.72 27.46
N LYS A 185 -25.96 -16.41 27.57
CA LYS A 185 -27.04 -15.83 28.40
C LYS A 185 -28.42 -16.31 27.94
N LEU A 186 -28.66 -16.33 26.62
CA LEU A 186 -29.91 -16.81 26.05
C LEU A 186 -30.14 -18.31 26.33
N LYS A 187 -29.11 -19.15 26.25
CA LYS A 187 -29.21 -20.58 26.61
C LYS A 187 -29.51 -20.78 28.10
N ASP A 188 -28.96 -19.95 28.97
CA ASP A 188 -29.23 -20.06 30.40
C ASP A 188 -30.65 -19.57 30.76
N LEU A 189 -31.12 -18.50 30.11
CA LEU A 189 -32.51 -18.07 30.19
C LEU A 189 -33.48 -19.11 29.62
N GLU A 190 -33.13 -19.77 28.52
CA GLU A 190 -33.92 -20.87 27.94
C GLU A 190 -34.08 -22.01 28.94
N LYS A 191 -32.99 -22.45 29.58
CA LYS A 191 -33.05 -23.49 30.63
C LYS A 191 -33.98 -23.08 31.77
N GLN A 192 -33.89 -21.82 32.23
CA GLN A 192 -34.75 -21.30 33.29
C GLN A 192 -36.23 -21.25 32.88
N GLN A 193 -36.53 -20.74 31.68
CA GLN A 193 -37.90 -20.69 31.16
C GLN A 193 -38.51 -22.07 30.98
N ILE A 194 -37.74 -23.04 30.49
CA ILE A 194 -38.17 -24.44 30.40
C ILE A 194 -38.46 -24.99 31.80
N LEU A 195 -37.58 -24.73 32.78
CA LEU A 195 -37.74 -25.20 34.15
C LEU A 195 -38.99 -24.61 34.82
N ASP A 196 -39.19 -23.29 34.70
CA ASP A 196 -40.36 -22.58 35.24
C ASP A 196 -41.67 -23.04 34.59
N GLN A 197 -41.67 -23.29 33.28
CA GLN A 197 -42.86 -23.78 32.58
C GLN A 197 -43.18 -25.23 32.93
N LEU A 198 -42.17 -26.09 33.12
CA LEU A 198 -42.37 -27.46 33.62
C LEU A 198 -42.89 -27.46 35.07
N GLN A 199 -42.43 -26.52 35.89
CA GLN A 199 -42.88 -26.38 37.28
C GLN A 199 -44.31 -25.83 37.39
N ASN A 200 -44.71 -24.94 36.47
CA ASN A 200 -46.04 -24.31 36.45
C ASN A 200 -47.09 -25.09 35.62
N ALA A 201 -46.69 -26.03 34.76
CA ALA A 201 -47.58 -26.88 33.98
C ALA A 201 -48.22 -27.98 34.85
N ALA A 202 -49.12 -27.58 35.74
CA ALA A 202 -49.96 -28.48 36.53
C ALA A 202 -51.31 -28.82 35.85
N SER A 203 -51.58 -28.36 34.62
CA SER A 203 -52.81 -28.72 33.88
C SER A 203 -52.63 -28.78 32.35
N ASP A 204 -52.82 -29.97 31.78
CA ASP A 204 -53.40 -30.30 30.45
C ASP A 204 -52.90 -29.60 29.17
N LYS A 205 -51.65 -29.11 29.10
CA LYS A 205 -51.05 -28.71 27.80
C LYS A 205 -49.90 -29.61 27.40
N ASP A 206 -49.89 -30.01 26.13
CA ASP A 206 -48.85 -30.87 25.56
C ASP A 206 -47.46 -30.21 25.68
N PRO A 207 -46.51 -30.82 26.40
CA PRO A 207 -45.19 -30.24 26.64
C PRO A 207 -44.38 -30.03 25.35
N GLN A 208 -44.72 -30.74 24.27
CA GLN A 208 -44.04 -30.64 22.98
C GLN A 208 -44.32 -29.31 22.25
N LEU A 209 -45.58 -28.84 22.24
CA LEU A 209 -45.96 -27.60 21.56
C LEU A 209 -45.32 -26.36 22.20
N ILE A 210 -45.12 -26.42 23.52
CA ILE A 210 -44.49 -25.34 24.29
C ILE A 210 -42.99 -25.25 23.98
N LEU A 211 -42.31 -26.40 23.88
CA LEU A 211 -40.90 -26.47 23.48
C LEU A 211 -40.69 -25.95 22.05
N GLU A 212 -41.61 -26.24 21.13
CA GLU A 212 -41.57 -25.73 19.76
C GLU A 212 -41.73 -24.21 19.70
N GLN A 213 -42.63 -23.62 20.50
CA GLN A 213 -42.79 -22.16 20.58
C GLN A 213 -41.55 -21.45 21.14
N ILE A 214 -40.91 -22.02 22.18
CA ILE A 214 -39.66 -21.47 22.72
C ILE A 214 -38.53 -21.57 21.68
N ARG A 215 -38.39 -22.73 21.03
CA ARG A 215 -37.40 -22.94 19.97
C ARG A 215 -37.61 -22.00 18.79
N ALA A 216 -38.86 -21.72 18.39
CA ALA A 216 -39.17 -20.77 17.33
C ALA A 216 -38.74 -19.33 17.69
N ASN A 217 -39.09 -18.86 18.90
CA ASN A 217 -38.68 -17.55 19.40
C ASN A 217 -37.14 -17.42 19.51
N MET A 218 -36.45 -18.53 19.81
CA MET A 218 -35.00 -18.57 19.87
C MET A 218 -34.36 -18.53 18.47
N LEU A 219 -34.95 -19.26 17.50
CA LEU A 219 -34.48 -19.26 16.12
C LEU A 219 -34.49 -17.84 15.54
N GLU A 220 -35.53 -17.05 15.82
CA GLU A 220 -35.61 -15.64 15.43
C GLU A 220 -34.48 -14.79 16.03
N LYS A 221 -34.17 -14.99 17.32
CA LYS A 221 -33.08 -14.25 17.98
C LYS A 221 -31.72 -14.63 17.41
N THR A 222 -31.48 -15.92 17.15
CA THR A 222 -30.23 -16.38 16.52
C THR A 222 -30.09 -15.89 15.08
N ASN A 223 -31.19 -15.81 14.33
CA ASN A 223 -31.20 -15.29 12.97
C ASN A 223 -30.81 -13.80 12.93
N ARG A 224 -31.31 -12.97 13.86
CA ARG A 224 -30.92 -11.55 13.96
C ARG A 224 -29.41 -11.35 14.16
N LEU A 225 -28.78 -12.18 14.98
CA LEU A 225 -27.32 -12.12 15.23
C LEU A 225 -26.53 -12.55 13.98
N ARG A 226 -27.03 -13.56 13.26
CA ARG A 226 -26.48 -13.99 11.97
C ARG A 226 -26.61 -12.90 10.90
N ASP A 227 -27.75 -12.21 10.86
CA ASP A 227 -28.00 -11.10 9.94
C ASP A 227 -27.06 -9.91 10.21
N GLN A 228 -26.74 -9.64 11.48
CA GLN A 228 -25.77 -8.58 11.83
C GLN A 228 -24.36 -8.90 11.29
N LEU A 229 -23.91 -10.15 11.41
CA LEU A 229 -22.64 -10.59 10.83
C LEU A 229 -22.66 -10.54 9.29
N GLN A 230 -23.77 -10.96 8.66
CA GLN A 230 -23.93 -10.89 7.21
C GLN A 230 -23.87 -9.45 6.70
N LYS A 231 -24.64 -8.53 7.31
CA LYS A 231 -24.61 -7.10 6.95
C LYS A 231 -23.23 -6.47 7.09
N LEU A 232 -22.43 -6.92 8.06
CA LEU A 232 -21.08 -6.42 8.23
C LEU A 232 -20.15 -6.92 7.12
N ASN A 233 -20.23 -8.21 6.78
CA ASN A 233 -19.47 -8.77 5.65
C ASN A 233 -19.88 -8.11 4.33
N GLU A 234 -21.18 -7.90 4.08
CA GLU A 234 -21.69 -7.21 2.88
C GLU A 234 -21.15 -5.77 2.78
N LYS A 235 -21.13 -5.03 3.90
CA LYS A 235 -20.53 -3.69 3.93
C LYS A 235 -19.04 -3.72 3.59
N PHE A 236 -18.31 -4.71 4.09
CA PHE A 236 -16.89 -4.87 3.78
C PHE A 236 -16.64 -5.20 2.32
N ASP A 237 -17.43 -6.11 1.75
CA ASP A 237 -17.32 -6.49 0.35
C ASP A 237 -17.64 -5.28 -0.56
N ALA A 238 -18.68 -4.51 -0.25
CA ALA A 238 -19.00 -3.27 -0.96
C ALA A 238 -17.87 -2.23 -0.87
N LEU A 239 -17.25 -2.08 0.30
CA LEU A 239 -16.13 -1.14 0.50
C LEU A 239 -14.87 -1.59 -0.28
N LYS A 240 -14.61 -2.90 -0.30
CA LYS A 240 -13.50 -3.50 -1.04
C LYS A 240 -13.68 -3.34 -2.56
N ASP A 241 -14.89 -3.52 -3.06
CA ASP A 241 -15.22 -3.34 -4.47
C ASP A 241 -15.13 -1.86 -4.88
N ALA A 242 -15.53 -0.93 -4.01
CA ALA A 242 -15.36 0.51 -4.24
C ALA A 242 -13.88 0.90 -4.41
N VAL A 243 -13.00 0.38 -3.55
CA VAL A 243 -11.55 0.62 -3.63
C VAL A 243 -10.94 0.00 -4.89
N ARG A 244 -11.38 -1.21 -5.28
CA ARG A 244 -10.91 -1.86 -6.50
C ARG A 244 -11.27 -1.07 -7.76
N ASN A 245 -12.51 -0.59 -7.82
CA ASN A 245 -13.06 0.08 -9.00
C ASN A 245 -12.72 1.58 -9.11
N ASN A 246 -11.89 2.13 -8.20
CA ASN A 246 -11.59 3.57 -8.17
C ASN A 246 -12.87 4.44 -8.14
N LEU A 247 -13.96 3.93 -7.60
CA LEU A 247 -15.20 4.69 -7.48
C LEU A 247 -15.03 5.63 -6.30
N ASN A 248 -14.50 6.82 -6.56
CA ASN A 248 -14.67 7.96 -5.66
C ASN A 248 -16.19 8.23 -5.58
N PRO A 249 -16.84 8.03 -4.42
CA PRO A 249 -18.26 8.36 -4.26
C PRO A 249 -18.54 9.84 -4.59
N ASP A 250 -17.52 10.68 -4.43
CA ASP A 250 -17.57 12.13 -4.67
C ASP A 250 -17.55 12.53 -6.15
N GLU A 251 -17.07 11.69 -7.08
CA GLU A 251 -17.09 12.03 -8.50
C GLU A 251 -18.49 11.95 -9.10
N ASN A 252 -19.34 11.04 -8.62
CA ASN A 252 -20.74 10.99 -9.03
C ASN A 252 -21.57 12.13 -8.41
N MET A 253 -21.21 12.61 -7.22
CA MET A 253 -21.86 13.79 -6.61
C MET A 253 -21.40 15.11 -7.26
N ASN A 254 -20.19 15.18 -7.79
CA ASN A 254 -19.67 16.38 -8.47
C ASN A 254 -20.09 16.50 -9.94
N LYS A 255 -20.44 15.41 -10.64
CA LYS A 255 -21.02 15.48 -11.99
C LYS A 255 -22.38 16.20 -12.02
N ASN A 256 -23.12 16.17 -10.91
CA ASN A 256 -24.42 16.83 -10.76
C ASN A 256 -24.34 18.26 -10.19
N LYS A 257 -23.15 18.74 -9.80
CA LYS A 257 -22.94 20.14 -9.44
C LYS A 257 -22.49 20.88 -10.69
N SER A 258 -23.29 21.83 -11.15
CA SER A 258 -22.87 22.76 -12.20
C SER A 258 -21.52 23.37 -11.81
N LYS A 259 -20.57 23.40 -12.76
CA LYS A 259 -19.28 24.08 -12.59
C LYS A 259 -19.53 25.58 -12.47
N ILE A 260 -19.80 26.05 -11.27
CA ILE A 260 -19.80 27.47 -10.96
C ILE A 260 -18.37 27.78 -10.50
N PRO A 261 -17.65 28.73 -11.14
CA PRO A 261 -16.33 29.13 -10.68
C PRO A 261 -16.43 29.69 -9.26
N PHE A 262 -15.48 29.31 -8.41
CA PHE A 262 -15.42 29.72 -7.01
C PHE A 262 -15.25 31.24 -6.91
N THR A 263 -16.31 31.95 -6.53
CA THR A 263 -16.26 33.38 -6.19
C THR A 263 -16.33 33.54 -4.66
N PRO A 264 -15.52 34.41 -4.03
CA PRO A 264 -15.49 34.60 -2.57
C PRO A 264 -16.84 35.07 -1.98
N PHE A 265 -17.70 35.63 -2.83
CA PHE A 265 -19.10 35.87 -2.51
C PHE A 265 -19.91 34.66 -2.96
N ASN A 266 -20.21 33.76 -2.01
CA ASN A 266 -21.18 32.69 -2.20
C ASN A 266 -22.58 33.30 -2.43
N GLY A 267 -23.11 33.21 -3.64
CA GLY A 267 -24.57 33.24 -3.84
C GLY A 267 -25.21 34.54 -4.37
N ASP A 268 -24.46 35.57 -4.73
CA ASP A 268 -25.07 36.82 -5.23
C ASP A 268 -25.20 36.87 -6.76
N ARG A 269 -25.94 35.91 -7.32
CA ARG A 269 -26.55 36.10 -8.64
C ARG A 269 -28.02 35.69 -8.57
N LEU A 270 -28.87 36.67 -8.26
CA LEU A 270 -30.32 36.53 -8.40
C LEU A 270 -30.61 36.18 -9.87
N VAL A 271 -31.08 34.96 -10.12
CA VAL A 271 -31.40 34.46 -11.49
C VAL A 271 -32.42 35.36 -12.18
N ASN A 272 -33.28 36.02 -11.41
CA ASN A 272 -34.13 37.10 -11.86
C ASN A 272 -33.79 38.36 -11.08
N LEU A 273 -33.31 39.39 -11.76
CA LEU A 273 -33.12 40.71 -11.17
C LEU A 273 -34.51 41.27 -10.76
N PRO A 274 -34.68 41.85 -9.56
CA PRO A 274 -35.96 42.37 -9.09
C PRO A 274 -36.43 43.63 -9.84
N PHE A 275 -35.64 44.11 -10.80
CA PHE A 275 -35.95 45.24 -11.66
C PHE A 275 -35.84 44.82 -13.13
N LYS A 276 -36.72 45.36 -13.98
CA LYS A 276 -36.55 45.32 -15.43
C LYS A 276 -35.71 46.52 -15.83
N VAL A 277 -34.59 46.29 -16.51
CA VAL A 277 -33.81 47.38 -17.11
C VAL A 277 -34.67 47.98 -18.22
N SER A 278 -35.15 49.20 -18.01
CA SER A 278 -35.69 50.03 -19.08
C SER A 278 -34.51 50.51 -19.93
N GLU A 279 -34.63 50.49 -21.26
CA GLU A 279 -33.62 51.07 -22.15
C GLU A 279 -33.39 52.53 -21.75
N TYR A 280 -32.18 52.81 -21.26
CA TYR A 280 -31.74 54.15 -20.93
C TYR A 280 -31.44 54.87 -22.24
N LYS A 281 -32.37 55.70 -22.69
CA LYS A 281 -32.14 56.59 -23.84
C LYS A 281 -31.36 57.80 -23.36
N ASP A 282 -30.05 57.76 -23.57
CA ASP A 282 -29.18 58.92 -23.38
C ASP A 282 -29.24 59.79 -24.65
N PRO A 283 -29.82 61.01 -24.59
CA PRO A 283 -29.99 61.86 -25.77
C PRO A 283 -28.67 62.26 -26.45
N PHE A 284 -27.53 62.10 -25.78
CA PHE A 284 -26.21 62.42 -26.32
C PHE A 284 -25.50 61.23 -26.95
N HIS A 285 -25.94 59.99 -26.67
CA HIS A 285 -25.30 58.79 -27.22
C HIS A 285 -25.79 58.49 -28.65
N GLU A 286 -27.06 58.74 -28.95
CA GLU A 286 -27.63 58.52 -30.29
C GLU A 286 -27.04 59.45 -31.35
N SER A 287 -26.64 60.69 -30.99
CA SER A 287 -25.99 61.64 -31.92
C SER A 287 -24.56 61.27 -32.29
N ILE A 288 -23.90 60.39 -31.53
CA ILE A 288 -22.52 59.94 -31.82
C ILE A 288 -22.54 58.72 -32.75
N VAL A 289 -23.60 57.91 -32.70
CA VAL A 289 -23.75 56.69 -33.50
C VAL A 289 -24.27 56.98 -34.92
N SER A 290 -24.92 58.13 -35.15
CA SER A 290 -25.41 58.54 -36.48
C SER A 290 -24.34 59.08 -37.44
N ASP A 291 -23.15 59.43 -36.94
CA ASP A 291 -22.12 60.17 -37.70
C ASP A 291 -20.95 59.29 -38.18
N ILE A 292 -21.11 57.96 -38.16
CA ILE A 292 -20.13 57.03 -38.72
C ILE A 292 -20.67 56.47 -40.05
N PRO A 293 -20.24 57.00 -41.22
CA PRO A 293 -20.51 56.34 -42.49
C PRO A 293 -19.70 55.03 -42.60
N GLU A 294 -20.33 53.98 -43.14
CA GLU A 294 -19.74 52.66 -43.46
C GLU A 294 -18.51 52.75 -44.38
#